data_AF-A0A443Q9G4-F1
#
_entry.id   AF-A0A443Q9G4-F1
#
_cell.length_a   1.000
_cell.length_b   1.000
_cell.length_c   1.000
_cell.angle_alpha   90.00
_cell.angle_beta   90.00
_cell.angle_gamma   90.00
#
_symmetry.space_group_name_H-M   'P 1'
#
loop_
_entity.id
_entity.type
_entity.pdbx_description
1 polymer ?
#
loop_
_entity_poly.entity_id
_entity_poly.type
_entity_poly.pdbx_seq_one_letter_code
_entity_poly.pdbx_strand_id
1 'polypeptide(L)'
;MGPVINNLEDLLRMPYGCGEQNMINFVPNIVVLDYLTKSGKLNEKIKSKAISHIESGYQRELTYKHDDGSYSAFGKSDKSGSTWLTAFVHKSFIQAKNYINIDEKVTKQSLEFLLSKQNEDGTFREEGRLLDHAMQ
;
A
#
# COMPACT_ATOMS: atom_id res chain seq x y z
N MET A 1 -21.18 13.64 16.05
CA MET A 1 -20.03 12.86 15.54
C MET A 1 -20.33 11.39 15.78
N GLY A 2 -20.61 10.66 14.70
CA GLY A 2 -21.50 9.49 14.70
C GLY A 2 -20.86 8.11 14.91
N PRO A 3 -21.69 7.04 14.87
CA PRO A 3 -21.38 5.65 15.27
C PRO A 3 -20.18 4.98 14.58
N VAL A 4 -19.64 5.54 13.50
CA VAL A 4 -18.45 5.02 12.80
C VAL A 4 -17.21 5.00 13.69
N ILE A 5 -17.11 5.91 14.67
CA ILE A 5 -15.96 5.97 15.57
C ILE A 5 -15.88 4.75 16.50
N ASN A 6 -17.03 4.14 16.83
CA ASN A 6 -17.07 2.99 17.73
C ASN A 6 -16.60 1.68 17.05
N ASN A 7 -16.55 1.64 15.72
CA ASN A 7 -16.22 0.44 14.93
C ASN A 7 -14.94 0.62 14.07
N LEU A 8 -14.10 1.61 14.37
CA LEU A 8 -12.82 1.81 13.67
C LEU A 8 -11.90 0.58 13.79
N GLU A 9 -12.05 -0.23 14.85
CA GLU A 9 -11.33 -1.49 15.02
C GLU A 9 -11.71 -2.56 13.98
N ASP A 10 -12.93 -2.52 13.42
CA ASP A 10 -13.40 -3.46 12.40
C ASP A 10 -12.80 -3.17 11.01
N LEU A 11 -12.25 -1.97 10.84
CA LEU A 11 -11.49 -1.57 9.65
C LEU A 11 -10.04 -2.07 9.70
N LEU A 12 -9.54 -2.49 10.88
CA LEU A 12 -8.22 -3.11 11.00
C LEU A 12 -8.28 -4.55 10.52
N ARG A 13 -7.96 -4.76 9.25
CA ARG A 13 -7.94 -6.08 8.61
C ARG A 13 -6.52 -6.53 8.36
N MET A 14 -6.25 -7.79 8.65
CA MET A 14 -4.98 -8.41 8.30
C MET A 14 -4.85 -8.45 6.78
N PRO A 15 -3.74 -7.98 6.18
CA PRO A 15 -3.54 -8.07 4.73
C PRO A 15 -3.39 -9.51 4.24
N TYR A 16 -4.06 -9.84 3.12
CA TYR A 16 -4.06 -11.17 2.50
C TYR A 16 -4.35 -11.06 0.99
N GLY A 17 -4.29 -12.20 0.29
CA GLY A 17 -4.63 -12.26 -1.14
C GLY A 17 -3.46 -11.90 -2.05
N CYS A 18 -3.74 -11.62 -3.32
CA CYS A 18 -2.77 -11.13 -4.31
C CYS A 18 -2.33 -9.68 -4.01
N GLY A 19 -1.36 -9.11 -4.73
CA GLY A 19 -0.82 -7.76 -4.44
C GLY A 19 -1.90 -6.68 -4.32
N GLU A 20 -2.87 -6.71 -5.23
CA GLU A 20 -4.04 -5.83 -5.20
C GLU A 20 -4.85 -5.95 -3.90
N GLN A 21 -5.27 -7.17 -3.57
CA GLN A 21 -6.07 -7.46 -2.38
C GLN A 21 -5.29 -7.19 -1.09
N ASN A 22 -3.98 -7.44 -1.11
CA ASN A 22 -3.10 -7.13 -0.01
C ASN A 22 -3.13 -5.63 0.25
N MET A 23 -3.02 -4.80 -0.79
CA MET A 23 -3.06 -3.35 -0.68
C MET A 23 -4.43 -2.80 -0.24
N ILE A 24 -5.53 -3.39 -0.71
CA ILE A 24 -6.89 -3.05 -0.25
C ILE A 24 -7.02 -3.23 1.27
N ASN A 25 -6.39 -4.27 1.82
CA ASN A 25 -6.43 -4.53 3.26
C ASN A 25 -5.32 -3.81 4.03
N PHE A 26 -4.20 -3.46 3.39
CA PHE A 26 -3.07 -2.76 4.00
C PHE A 26 -3.39 -1.29 4.31
N VAL A 27 -3.87 -0.54 3.32
CA VAL A 27 -4.07 0.92 3.43
C VAL A 27 -5.03 1.33 4.55
N PRO A 28 -6.17 0.66 4.78
CA PRO A 28 -7.06 0.98 5.88
C PRO A 28 -6.37 0.98 7.26
N ASN A 29 -5.41 0.07 7.50
CA ASN A 29 -4.68 0.05 8.77
C ASN A 29 -3.88 1.34 8.99
N ILE A 30 -3.28 1.90 7.93
CA ILE A 30 -2.53 3.16 7.99
C ILE A 30 -3.48 4.34 8.24
N VAL A 31 -4.58 4.42 7.49
CA VAL A 31 -5.54 5.53 7.57
C VAL A 31 -6.22 5.58 8.94
N VAL A 32 -6.61 4.42 9.48
CA VAL A 32 -7.19 4.31 10.83
C VAL A 32 -6.18 4.77 11.88
N LEU A 33 -4.93 4.31 11.77
CA LEU A 33 -3.87 4.68 12.70
C LEU A 33 -3.57 6.18 12.66
N ASP A 34 -3.52 6.79 11.47
CA ASP A 34 -3.33 8.23 11.28
C ASP A 34 -4.48 9.05 11.85
N TYR A 35 -5.71 8.66 11.56
CA TYR A 35 -6.90 9.35 12.10
C TYR A 35 -6.96 9.29 13.63
N LEU A 36 -6.73 8.12 14.24
CA LEU A 36 -6.77 7.96 15.69
C LEU A 36 -5.62 8.71 16.38
N THR A 37 -4.45 8.73 15.75
CA THR A 37 -3.30 9.53 16.22
C THR A 37 -3.65 11.01 16.23
N LYS A 38 -4.13 11.55 15.10
CA LYS A 38 -4.44 12.99 14.94
C LYS A 38 -5.64 13.44 15.78
N SER A 39 -6.60 12.56 16.03
CA SER A 39 -7.77 12.86 16.87
C SER A 39 -7.52 12.69 18.37
N GLY A 40 -6.33 12.22 18.78
CA GLY A 40 -5.99 11.98 20.18
C GLY A 40 -6.77 10.80 20.80
N LYS A 41 -7.31 9.90 19.97
CA LYS A 41 -8.14 8.75 20.39
C LYS A 41 -7.41 7.41 20.28
N LEU A 42 -6.12 7.43 19.94
CA LEU A 42 -5.32 6.22 19.81
C LEU A 42 -5.09 5.57 21.18
N ASN A 43 -5.36 4.27 21.27
CA ASN A 43 -4.95 3.45 22.40
C ASN A 43 -3.89 2.42 21.95
N GLU A 44 -3.10 1.93 22.91
CA GLU A 44 -1.97 1.04 22.63
C GLU A 44 -2.40 -0.30 22.00
N LYS A 45 -3.56 -0.85 22.38
CA LYS A 45 -4.07 -2.11 21.82
C LYS A 45 -4.33 -1.99 20.32
N ILE A 46 -5.02 -0.93 19.91
CA ILE A 46 -5.31 -0.64 18.50
C ILE A 46 -4.01 -0.35 17.75
N LYS A 47 -3.12 0.45 18.34
CA LYS A 47 -1.82 0.80 17.76
C LYS A 47 -0.98 -0.45 17.46
N SER A 48 -0.77 -1.32 18.45
CA SER A 48 0.00 -2.55 18.28
C SER A 48 -0.60 -3.47 17.23
N LYS A 49 -1.94 -3.62 17.20
CA LYS A 49 -2.63 -4.43 16.19
C LYS A 49 -2.43 -3.85 14.78
N ALA A 50 -2.64 -2.55 14.61
CA ALA A 50 -2.47 -1.87 13.32
C ALA A 50 -1.03 -1.96 12.83
N ILE A 51 -0.03 -1.70 13.70
CA ILE A 51 1.39 -1.82 13.35
C ILE A 51 1.71 -3.25 12.89
N SER A 52 1.30 -4.27 13.63
CA SER A 52 1.55 -5.68 13.24
C SER A 52 0.93 -6.03 11.88
N HIS A 53 -0.27 -5.54 11.59
CA HIS A 53 -0.91 -5.70 10.28
C HIS A 53 -0.15 -4.97 9.17
N ILE A 54 0.30 -3.73 9.40
CA ILE A 54 1.08 -2.93 8.44
C ILE A 54 2.42 -3.63 8.16
N GLU A 55 3.15 -4.08 9.19
CA GLU A 55 4.41 -4.81 9.00
C GLU A 55 4.21 -6.09 8.17
N SER A 56 3.18 -6.87 8.50
CA SER A 56 2.86 -8.10 7.78
C SER A 56 2.48 -7.83 6.31
N GLY A 57 1.65 -6.81 6.07
CA GLY A 57 1.24 -6.41 4.73
C GLY A 57 2.39 -5.85 3.90
N TYR A 58 3.31 -5.09 4.52
CA TYR A 58 4.52 -4.61 3.87
C TYR A 58 5.39 -5.79 3.40
N GLN A 59 5.72 -6.73 4.29
CA GLN A 59 6.51 -7.90 3.93
C GLN A 59 5.84 -8.75 2.85
N ARG A 60 4.52 -8.91 2.92
CA ARG A 60 3.75 -9.61 1.90
C ARG A 60 3.78 -8.88 0.55
N GLU A 61 3.62 -7.56 0.55
CA GLU A 61 3.61 -6.77 -0.68
C GLU A 61 4.95 -6.88 -1.42
N LEU A 62 6.07 -6.92 -0.70
CA LEU A 62 7.40 -7.13 -1.29
C LEU A 62 7.50 -8.42 -2.13
N THR A 63 6.66 -9.42 -1.87
CA THR A 63 6.64 -10.66 -2.67
C THR A 63 6.04 -10.47 -4.07
N TYR A 64 5.30 -9.38 -4.28
CA TYR A 64 4.69 -9.00 -5.56
C TYR A 64 5.54 -8.00 -6.35
N LYS A 65 6.75 -7.70 -5.86
CA LYS A 65 7.70 -6.78 -6.50
C LYS A 65 8.47 -7.44 -7.64
N HIS A 66 8.62 -6.71 -8.74
CA HIS A 66 9.48 -7.05 -9.87
C HIS A 66 10.91 -6.53 -9.69
N ASP A 67 11.83 -7.04 -10.52
CA ASP A 67 13.24 -6.65 -10.48
C ASP A 67 13.46 -5.18 -10.86
N ASP A 68 12.59 -4.62 -11.69
CA ASP A 68 12.60 -3.21 -12.10
C ASP A 68 12.01 -2.24 -11.04
N GLY A 69 11.49 -2.75 -9.92
CA GLY A 69 10.90 -1.92 -8.87
C GLY A 69 9.38 -1.80 -8.90
N SER A 70 8.73 -2.33 -9.94
CA SER A 70 7.28 -2.31 -10.10
C SER A 70 6.56 -3.41 -9.30
N TYR A 71 5.24 -3.28 -9.16
CA TYR A 71 4.36 -4.22 -8.49
C TYR A 71 3.23 -4.68 -9.41
N SER A 72 2.76 -5.90 -9.24
CA SER A 72 1.62 -6.48 -9.99
C SER A 72 0.82 -7.41 -9.08
N ALA A 73 -0.35 -7.87 -9.50
CA ALA A 73 -1.18 -8.74 -8.67
C ALA A 73 -0.47 -10.05 -8.28
N PHE A 74 0.32 -10.63 -9.19
CA PHE A 74 1.00 -11.91 -8.96
C PHE A 74 2.54 -11.81 -9.00
N GLY A 75 3.08 -10.61 -8.90
CA GLY A 75 4.53 -10.38 -8.92
C GLY A 75 5.20 -10.92 -10.18
N LYS A 76 6.34 -11.60 -10.01
CA LYS A 76 7.13 -12.14 -11.13
C LYS A 76 6.41 -13.21 -11.97
N SER A 77 5.24 -13.68 -11.55
CA SER A 77 4.40 -14.55 -12.39
C SER A 77 3.67 -13.76 -13.49
N ASP A 78 3.44 -12.46 -13.29
CA ASP A 78 2.96 -11.56 -14.32
C ASP A 78 4.12 -11.13 -15.24
N LYS A 79 3.80 -10.80 -16.49
CA LYS A 79 4.81 -10.40 -17.49
C LYS A 79 5.46 -9.05 -17.20
N SER A 80 4.75 -8.16 -16.50
CA SER A 80 5.20 -6.82 -16.16
C SER A 80 4.48 -6.31 -14.91
N GLY A 81 5.04 -5.29 -14.26
CA GLY A 81 4.33 -4.52 -13.25
C GLY A 81 3.18 -3.70 -13.82
N SER A 82 2.29 -3.28 -12.92
CA SER A 82 1.25 -2.29 -13.17
C SER A 82 1.70 -0.90 -12.75
N THR A 83 1.51 0.10 -13.63
CA THR A 83 1.79 1.50 -13.31
C THR A 83 0.94 1.97 -12.13
N TRP A 84 -0.37 1.78 -12.21
CA TRP A 84 -1.31 2.16 -11.15
C TRP A 84 -0.99 1.47 -9.81
N LEU A 85 -0.81 0.14 -9.79
CA LEU A 85 -0.54 -0.58 -8.55
C LEU A 85 0.79 -0.13 -7.94
N THR A 86 1.82 0.07 -8.76
CA THR A 86 3.12 0.56 -8.28
C THR A 86 3.00 1.95 -7.67
N ALA A 87 2.24 2.86 -8.28
CA ALA A 87 1.98 4.18 -7.73
C ALA A 87 1.23 4.11 -6.39
N PHE A 88 0.23 3.23 -6.31
CA PHE A 88 -0.55 3.01 -5.10
C PHE A 88 0.29 2.44 -3.96
N VAL A 89 1.13 1.43 -4.24
CA VAL A 89 2.09 0.86 -3.29
C VAL A 89 3.08 1.92 -2.83
N HIS A 90 3.72 2.64 -3.75
CA HIS A 90 4.70 3.68 -3.41
C HIS A 90 4.11 4.73 -2.46
N LYS A 91 2.95 5.30 -2.82
CA LYS A 91 2.26 6.30 -1.99
C LYS A 91 1.89 5.75 -0.62
N SER A 92 1.45 4.50 -0.56
CA SER A 92 1.05 3.85 0.71
C SER A 92 2.25 3.56 1.60
N PHE A 93 3.38 3.15 1.03
CA PHE A 93 4.64 2.93 1.76
C PHE A 93 5.21 4.23 2.32
N ILE A 94 5.15 5.33 1.56
CA ILE A 94 5.54 6.65 2.05
C ILE A 94 4.69 7.07 3.26
N GLN A 95 3.37 6.79 3.26
CA GLN A 95 2.52 7.05 4.41
C GLN A 95 2.84 6.11 5.59
N ALA A 96 3.16 4.83 5.32
CA ALA A 96 3.49 3.83 6.33
C ALA A 96 4.79 4.15 7.10
N LYS A 97 5.72 4.92 6.50
CA LYS A 97 6.99 5.36 7.14
C LYS A 97 6.78 6.09 8.47
N ASN A 98 5.59 6.68 8.69
CA ASN A 98 5.26 7.33 9.96
C ASN A 98 5.09 6.33 11.12
N TYR A 99 4.90 5.04 10.84
CA TYR A 99 4.53 4.03 11.83
C TYR A 99 5.46 2.82 11.86
N ILE A 100 6.06 2.46 10.72
CA ILE A 100 6.95 1.31 10.59
C ILE A 100 8.21 1.67 9.80
N ASN A 101 9.24 0.85 9.91
CA ASN A 101 10.44 1.00 9.10
C ASN A 101 10.19 0.46 7.68
N ILE A 102 10.38 1.32 6.67
CA ILE A 102 10.31 0.95 5.25
C ILE A 102 11.68 1.19 4.63
N ASP A 103 12.22 0.21 3.93
CA ASP A 103 13.51 0.35 3.24
C ASP A 103 13.42 1.43 2.16
N GLU A 104 14.28 2.45 2.26
CA GLU A 104 14.33 3.53 1.28
C GLU A 104 14.59 3.04 -0.13
N LYS A 105 15.39 1.97 -0.28
CA LYS A 105 15.69 1.37 -1.59
C LYS A 105 14.42 0.88 -2.26
N VAL A 106 13.49 0.29 -1.51
CA VAL A 106 12.20 -0.17 -2.04
C VAL A 106 11.42 1.03 -2.59
N THR A 107 11.26 2.08 -1.80
CA THR A 107 10.51 3.27 -2.24
C THR A 107 11.17 3.98 -3.43
N LYS A 108 12.51 4.01 -3.45
CA LYS A 108 13.29 4.62 -4.53
C LYS A 108 13.13 3.85 -5.84
N GLN A 109 13.26 2.53 -5.81
CA GLN A 109 13.10 1.69 -7.01
C GLN A 109 11.70 1.83 -7.62
N SER A 110 10.64 1.87 -6.81
CA SER A 110 9.28 2.09 -7.32
C SER A 110 9.11 3.48 -7.93
N LEU A 111 9.73 4.50 -7.35
CA LEU A 111 9.70 5.86 -7.92
C LEU A 111 10.46 5.91 -9.25
N GLU A 112 11.63 5.29 -9.34
CA GLU A 112 12.43 5.20 -10.57
C GLU A 112 11.64 4.49 -11.69
N PHE A 113 10.95 3.39 -11.36
CA PHE A 113 10.03 2.74 -12.30
C PHE A 113 8.94 3.71 -12.78
N LEU A 114 8.24 4.39 -11.87
CA LEU A 114 7.15 5.31 -12.24
C LEU A 114 7.64 6.45 -13.13
N LEU A 115 8.80 7.05 -12.80
CA LEU A 115 9.41 8.10 -13.60
C LEU A 115 9.76 7.61 -15.01
N SER A 116 10.17 6.35 -15.16
CA SER A 116 10.42 5.75 -16.48
C SER A 116 9.15 5.61 -17.35
N LYS A 117 7.97 5.64 -16.72
CA LYS A 117 6.66 5.59 -17.40
C LYS A 117 6.07 6.98 -17.69
N GLN A 118 6.70 8.04 -17.20
CA GLN A 118 6.30 9.41 -17.50
C GLN A 118 6.69 9.79 -18.93
N ASN A 119 5.78 10.44 -19.65
CA ASN A 119 6.02 11.04 -20.95
C ASN A 119 6.56 12.48 -20.78
N GLU A 120 7.10 13.06 -21.84
CA GLU A 120 7.65 14.43 -21.82
C GLU A 120 6.59 15.50 -21.48
N ASP A 121 5.32 15.24 -21.78
CA ASP A 121 4.19 16.11 -21.45
C ASP A 121 3.70 15.95 -19.99
N GLY A 122 4.34 15.08 -19.21
CA GLY A 122 4.04 14.81 -17.81
C GLY A 122 2.97 13.75 -17.56
N THR A 123 2.32 13.21 -18.60
CA THR A 123 1.38 12.10 -18.48
C THR A 123 2.11 10.79 -18.15
N PHE A 124 1.41 9.81 -17.59
CA PHE A 124 1.98 8.48 -17.29
C PHE A 124 1.35 7.43 -18.19
N ARG A 125 2.20 6.55 -18.73
CA ARG A 125 1.75 5.39 -19.51
C ARG A 125 1.28 4.29 -18.56
N GLU A 126 0.04 3.86 -18.75
CA GLU A 126 -0.50 2.71 -18.02
C GLU A 126 0.07 1.42 -18.64
N GLU A 127 0.83 0.69 -17.84
CA GLU A 127 1.32 -0.65 -18.17
C GLU A 127 0.77 -1.66 -17.17
N GLY A 128 0.79 -2.94 -17.54
CA GLY A 128 0.27 -4.03 -16.72
C GLY A 128 -1.25 -4.12 -16.73
N ARG A 129 -1.77 -5.12 -16.01
CA ARG A 129 -3.20 -5.37 -15.89
C ARG A 129 -3.58 -5.35 -14.43
N LEU A 130 -4.67 -4.66 -14.11
CA LEU A 130 -5.35 -4.80 -12.83
C LEU A 130 -6.41 -5.91 -12.92
N LEU A 131 -6.55 -6.73 -11.88
CA LEU A 131 -7.60 -7.76 -11.85
C LEU A 131 -8.94 -7.17 -11.39
N ASP A 132 -8.87 -6.24 -10.43
CA ASP A 132 -10.04 -5.52 -9.93
C ASP A 132 -10.08 -4.08 -10.46
N HIS A 133 -10.98 -3.82 -11.42
CA HIS A 133 -11.20 -2.50 -11.98
C HIS A 133 -11.84 -1.51 -11.00
N ALA A 134 -12.40 -1.95 -9.87
CA ALA A 134 -12.93 -1.05 -8.85
C ALA A 134 -11.83 -0.23 -8.16
N MET A 135 -10.56 -0.61 -8.35
CA MET A 135 -9.41 0.11 -7.84
C MET A 135 -8.90 1.21 -8.78
N GLN A 136 -9.14 1.13 -10.09
CA GLN A 136 -8.60 2.06 -11.07
C GLN A 136 -9.35 3.41 -11.08
#